data_AF-A0A520HGY3-F1
#
_entry.id   AF-A0A520HGY3-F1
#
_cell.length_a   1.000
_cell.length_b   1.000
_cell.length_c   1.000
_cell.angle_alpha   90.00
_cell.angle_beta   90.00
_cell.angle_gamma   90.00
#
_symmetry.space_group_name_H-M   'P 1'
#
loop_
_entity.id
_entity.type
_entity.pdbx_description
1 polymer ?
#
loop_
_entity_poly.entity_id
_entity_poly.type
_entity_poly.pdbx_seq_one_letter_code
_entity_poly.pdbx_strand_id
1 'polypeptide(L)'
;MMTMKKRIVALFATLLVAATPAQKPPVGPVPAPPADGATQPTSSPATPALTAADVGAWLDGYMPATLEAGKIAGAQVAIVKDGAVLFEKGYGYADVAAKRKMD
;
A
#
# COMPACT_ATOMS: atom_id res chain seq x y z
N MET A 1 0.89 37.43 -2.04
CA MET A 1 -0.50 37.63 -1.58
C MET A 1 -1.37 36.78 -2.51
N MET A 2 -1.84 35.58 -2.16
CA MET A 2 -2.75 35.26 -1.06
C MET A 2 -2.55 33.79 -0.60
N THR A 3 -2.50 33.59 0.71
CA THR A 3 -2.41 32.32 1.45
C THR A 3 -3.81 31.83 1.84
N MET A 4 -4.14 30.54 1.66
CA MET A 4 -5.15 29.80 2.46
C MET A 4 -4.84 28.29 2.33
N LYS A 5 -4.38 27.47 3.29
CA LYS A 5 -4.43 27.33 4.76
C LYS A 5 -5.71 26.64 5.31
N LYS A 6 -5.61 25.29 5.40
CA LYS A 6 -6.22 24.36 6.38
C LYS A 6 -7.76 24.22 6.29
N ARG A 7 -8.37 23.05 6.51
CA ARG A 7 -8.57 22.44 7.83
C ARG A 7 -8.88 20.94 7.72
N ILE A 8 -8.14 20.18 8.53
CA ILE A 8 -8.42 18.82 9.00
C ILE A 8 -9.70 18.86 9.84
N VAL A 9 -10.62 17.91 9.63
CA VAL A 9 -11.59 17.49 10.64
C VAL A 9 -11.71 15.97 10.56
N ALA A 10 -10.97 15.29 11.41
CA ALA A 10 -11.22 13.92 11.80
C ALA A 10 -12.30 13.94 12.90
N LEU A 11 -13.35 13.13 12.77
CA LEU A 11 -14.29 12.88 13.85
C LEU A 11 -14.37 11.37 14.07
N PHE A 12 -13.60 10.89 15.04
CA PHE A 12 -13.70 9.55 15.62
C PHE A 12 -14.85 9.59 16.63
N ALA A 13 -15.91 8.82 16.39
CA ALA A 13 -17.00 8.62 17.35
C ALA A 13 -17.00 7.16 17.78
N THR A 14 -16.34 6.91 18.92
CA THR A 14 -16.30 5.63 19.62
C THR A 14 -17.58 5.45 20.41
N LEU A 15 -18.34 4.38 20.15
CA LEU A 15 -19.52 4.01 20.94
C LEU A 15 -19.21 2.77 21.79
N LEU A 16 -19.18 2.96 23.11
CA LEU A 16 -19.14 1.89 24.12
C LEU A 16 -20.51 1.23 24.22
N VAL A 17 -20.55 -0.10 24.26
CA VAL A 17 -21.72 -0.88 24.70
C VAL A 17 -21.32 -1.79 25.86
N ALA A 18 -22.17 -1.74 26.90
CA ALA A 18 -21.98 -2.28 28.24
C ALA A 18 -22.04 -3.81 28.32
N ALA A 19 -21.33 -4.35 29.31
CA ALA A 19 -21.22 -5.76 29.64
C ALA A 19 -22.39 -6.27 30.50
N THR A 20 -22.84 -7.50 30.25
CA THR A 20 -23.65 -8.32 31.15
C THR A 20 -22.92 -9.62 31.47
N PRO A 21 -22.71 -10.00 32.75
CA PRO A 21 -22.21 -11.33 33.07
C PRO A 21 -23.38 -12.31 33.21
N ALA A 22 -23.52 -13.22 32.25
CA ALA A 22 -24.40 -14.39 32.40
C ALA A 22 -23.60 -15.55 33.01
N GLN A 23 -23.92 -15.90 34.26
CA GLN A 23 -23.30 -16.99 35.01
C GLN A 23 -23.82 -18.35 34.51
N LYS A 24 -22.92 -19.27 34.14
CA LYS A 24 -23.25 -20.65 33.75
C LYS A 24 -23.01 -21.63 34.93
N PRO A 25 -23.81 -22.70 35.07
CA PRO A 25 -23.67 -23.69 36.16
C PRO A 25 -22.34 -24.46 36.08
N PRO A 26 -21.84 -25.03 37.19
CA PRO A 26 -20.63 -25.84 37.19
C PRO A 26 -20.91 -27.18 36.50
N VAL A 27 -20.26 -27.42 35.36
CA VAL A 27 -20.21 -28.73 34.70
C VAL A 27 -18.97 -29.44 35.24
N GLY A 28 -19.15 -30.65 35.79
CA GLY A 28 -18.07 -31.46 36.35
C GLY A 28 -17.01 -31.86 35.32
N PRO A 29 -15.88 -32.44 35.76
CA PRO A 29 -14.75 -32.72 34.87
C PRO A 29 -15.09 -33.79 33.82
N VAL A 30 -15.12 -33.39 32.55
CA VAL A 30 -15.08 -34.30 31.40
C VAL A 30 -13.61 -34.63 31.11
N PRO A 31 -13.23 -35.92 30.96
CA PRO A 31 -11.86 -36.28 30.58
C PRO A 31 -11.53 -35.70 29.20
N ALA A 32 -10.45 -34.92 29.12
CA ALA A 32 -9.97 -34.33 27.88
C ALA A 32 -9.32 -35.41 26.97
N PRO A 33 -9.65 -35.44 25.66
CA PRO A 33 -8.88 -36.22 24.69
C PRO A 33 -7.42 -35.74 24.62
N PRO A 34 -6.46 -36.61 24.24
CA PRO A 34 -5.07 -36.22 24.05
C PRO A 34 -4.97 -35.09 23.02
N ALA A 35 -4.35 -33.98 23.41
CA ALA A 35 -4.07 -32.85 22.53
C ALA A 35 -2.82 -33.16 21.67
N ASP A 36 -2.92 -34.13 20.77
CA ASP A 36 -1.92 -34.35 19.73
C ASP A 36 -2.36 -33.63 18.45
N GLY A 37 -1.81 -32.43 18.28
CA GLY A 37 -2.08 -31.59 17.14
C GLY A 37 -1.79 -30.13 17.44
N ALA A 38 -0.54 -29.82 17.80
CA ALA A 38 -0.05 -28.46 17.71
C ALA A 38 -0.33 -27.97 16.28
N THR A 39 -1.30 -27.08 16.14
CA THR A 39 -1.54 -26.34 14.91
C THR A 39 -0.26 -25.58 14.63
N GLN A 40 0.49 -26.01 13.61
CA GLN A 40 1.63 -25.23 13.15
C GLN A 40 1.09 -23.84 12.78
N PRO A 41 1.67 -22.76 13.33
CA PRO A 41 1.28 -21.42 12.92
C PRO A 41 1.52 -21.31 11.41
N THR A 42 0.43 -21.18 10.66
CA THR A 42 0.48 -20.84 9.25
C THR A 42 1.10 -19.45 9.15
N SER A 43 2.37 -19.38 8.77
CA SER A 43 3.04 -18.11 8.52
C SER A 43 2.26 -17.37 7.43
N SER A 44 1.69 -16.20 7.76
CA SER A 44 1.06 -15.35 6.74
C SER A 44 2.08 -15.05 5.63
N PRO A 45 1.64 -15.00 4.36
CA PRO A 45 2.52 -14.64 3.26
C PRO A 45 3.18 -13.30 3.56
N ALA A 46 4.52 -13.26 3.44
CA ALA A 46 5.25 -12.00 3.58
C ALA A 46 4.77 -11.03 2.49
N THR A 47 4.51 -9.77 2.88
CA THR A 47 4.24 -8.71 1.90
C THR A 47 5.48 -8.53 1.02
N PRO A 48 5.35 -8.58 -0.32
CA PRO A 48 6.47 -8.33 -1.22
C PRO A 48 7.11 -6.97 -0.94
N ALA A 49 8.43 -6.91 -0.93
CA ALA A 49 9.15 -5.66 -0.80
C ALA A 49 8.98 -4.82 -2.07
N LEU A 50 8.82 -3.51 -1.91
CA LEU A 50 8.83 -2.59 -3.06
C LEU A 50 10.28 -2.42 -3.55
N THR A 51 10.60 -3.02 -4.70
CA THR A 51 11.93 -2.92 -5.31
C THR A 51 11.92 -1.98 -6.51
N ALA A 52 13.07 -1.37 -6.81
CA ALA A 52 13.22 -0.53 -8.00
C ALA A 52 12.96 -1.31 -9.31
N ALA A 53 13.30 -2.60 -9.33
CA ALA A 53 13.10 -3.45 -10.50
C ALA A 53 11.61 -3.71 -10.75
N ASP A 54 10.84 -4.04 -9.72
CA ASP A 54 9.40 -4.29 -9.84
C ASP A 54 8.65 -3.01 -10.24
N VAL A 55 9.02 -1.88 -9.61
CA VAL A 55 8.49 -0.55 -9.96
C VAL A 55 8.80 -0.20 -11.41
N GLY A 56 10.04 -0.41 -11.85
CA GLY A 56 10.47 -0.12 -13.21
C GLY A 56 9.71 -0.97 -14.23
N ALA A 57 9.61 -2.28 -14.00
CA ALA A 57 8.87 -3.18 -14.90
C ALA A 57 7.39 -2.80 -15.00
N TRP A 58 6.77 -2.44 -13.86
CA TRP A 58 5.38 -2.00 -13.85
C TRP A 58 5.19 -0.67 -14.59
N LEU A 59 6.01 0.35 -14.32
CA LEU A 59 5.94 1.64 -14.99
C LEU A 59 6.25 1.53 -16.49
N ASP A 60 7.19 0.67 -16.88
CA ASP A 60 7.51 0.44 -18.30
C ASP A 60 6.33 -0.17 -19.08
N GLY A 61 5.47 -0.96 -18.40
CA GLY A 61 4.21 -1.44 -18.97
C GLY A 61 3.05 -0.43 -18.92
N TYR A 62 3.06 0.48 -17.94
CA TYR A 62 1.94 1.41 -17.68
C TYR A 62 2.08 2.78 -18.37
N MET A 63 3.28 3.35 -18.33
CA MET A 63 3.52 4.74 -18.74
C MET A 63 3.29 4.99 -20.24
N PRO A 64 3.72 4.13 -21.18
CA PRO A 64 3.54 4.41 -22.61
C PRO A 64 2.08 4.63 -22.99
N ALA A 65 1.19 3.72 -22.57
CA ALA A 65 -0.23 3.82 -22.87
C ALA A 65 -0.89 5.03 -22.18
N THR A 66 -0.47 5.34 -20.95
CA THR A 66 -0.99 6.48 -20.18
C THR A 66 -0.65 7.82 -20.85
N LEU A 67 0.60 7.98 -21.31
CA LEU A 67 1.06 9.20 -21.98
C LEU A 67 0.32 9.41 -23.32
N GLU A 68 0.17 8.35 -24.11
CA GLU A 68 -0.59 8.36 -25.36
C GLU A 68 -2.06 8.76 -25.13
N ALA A 69 -2.74 8.10 -24.19
CA ALA A 69 -4.15 8.36 -23.88
C ALA A 69 -4.38 9.79 -23.36
N GLY A 70 -3.44 10.30 -22.55
CA GLY A 70 -3.48 11.67 -22.03
C GLY A 70 -3.04 12.74 -23.03
N LYS A 71 -2.53 12.37 -24.21
CA LYS A 71 -1.86 13.27 -25.15
C LYS A 71 -0.73 14.08 -24.50
N ILE A 72 0.07 13.43 -23.67
CA ILE A 72 1.19 14.02 -22.92
C ILE A 72 2.51 13.59 -23.57
N ALA A 73 3.40 14.55 -23.83
CA ALA A 73 4.68 14.28 -24.51
C ALA A 73 5.64 13.40 -23.69
N GLY A 74 5.70 13.61 -22.37
CA GLY A 74 6.58 12.89 -21.47
C GLY A 74 6.34 13.22 -20.00
N ALA A 75 6.96 12.45 -19.11
CA ALA A 75 6.89 12.61 -17.67
C ALA A 75 8.18 12.10 -17.00
N GLN A 76 8.60 12.76 -15.92
CA GLN A 76 9.63 12.24 -15.00
C GLN A 76 8.96 11.64 -13.77
N VAL A 77 9.40 10.45 -13.36
CA VAL A 77 8.91 9.78 -12.17
C VAL A 77 10.06 9.59 -11.19
N ALA A 78 9.91 10.09 -9.97
CA ALA A 78 10.81 9.82 -8.85
C ALA A 78 10.01 9.23 -7.68
N ILE A 79 10.50 8.14 -7.09
CA ILE A 79 9.88 7.43 -5.98
C ILE A 79 10.88 7.39 -4.83
N VAL A 80 10.46 7.85 -3.66
CA VAL A 80 11.27 7.90 -2.43
C VAL A 80 10.71 6.89 -1.42
N LYS A 81 11.58 6.05 -0.88
CA LYS A 81 11.28 5.09 0.18
C LYS A 81 12.31 5.24 1.29
N ASP A 82 11.86 5.27 2.54
CA ASP A 82 12.72 5.38 3.73
C ASP A 82 13.70 6.58 3.69
N GLY A 83 13.26 7.70 3.10
CA GLY A 83 14.07 8.91 2.99
C GLY A 83 15.12 8.89 1.87
N ALA A 84 15.20 7.84 1.06
CA ALA A 84 16.09 7.74 -0.09
C ALA A 84 15.31 7.52 -1.40
N VAL A 85 15.85 8.00 -2.52
CA VAL A 85 15.29 7.72 -3.85
C VAL A 85 15.46 6.23 -4.14
N LEU A 86 14.33 5.55 -4.34
CA LEU A 86 14.26 4.14 -4.71
C LEU A 86 14.32 3.96 -6.23
N PHE A 87 13.62 4.83 -6.97
CA PHE A 87 13.49 4.75 -8.42
C PHE A 87 13.36 6.14 -9.02
N GLU A 88 14.03 6.38 -10.13
CA GLU A 88 13.91 7.61 -10.92
C GLU A 88 14.06 7.27 -12.41
N LYS A 89 13.10 7.71 -13.24
CA LYS A 89 13.14 7.48 -14.69
C LYS A 89 12.22 8.42 -15.46
N GLY A 90 12.71 8.86 -16.62
CA GLY A 90 11.94 9.59 -17.62
C GLY A 90 11.21 8.70 -18.62
N TYR A 91 10.00 9.10 -18.95
CA TYR A 91 9.13 8.47 -19.94
C TYR A 91 8.74 9.48 -21.02
N GLY A 92 8.73 9.04 -22.27
CA GLY A 92 8.39 9.89 -23.42
C GLY A 92 9.52 10.84 -23.82
N TYR A 93 9.17 12.07 -24.17
CA TYR A 93 10.07 13.06 -24.73
C TYR A 93 10.00 14.38 -23.95
N ALA A 94 11.17 14.95 -23.66
CA ALA A 94 11.31 16.33 -23.21
C ALA A 94 11.14 17.32 -24.39
N ASP A 95 11.35 16.85 -25.62
CA ASP A 95 11.12 17.61 -26.85
C ASP A 95 10.76 16.67 -27.99
N VAL A 96 9.53 16.80 -28.48
CA VAL A 96 8.93 15.93 -29.48
C VAL A 96 9.54 16.16 -30.86
N ALA A 97 9.86 17.42 -31.20
CA ALA A 97 10.40 17.77 -32.51
C ALA A 97 11.84 17.26 -32.64
N ALA A 98 12.66 17.46 -31.60
CA ALA A 98 14.03 16.95 -31.55
C ALA A 98 14.10 15.45 -31.19
N LYS A 99 12.96 14.81 -30.86
CA LYS A 99 12.88 13.45 -30.32
C LYS A 99 13.81 13.21 -29.14
N ARG A 100 14.05 14.24 -28.33
CA ARG A 100 14.90 14.16 -27.14
C ARG A 100 14.09 13.51 -26.01
N LYS A 101 14.65 12.44 -25.44
CA LYS A 101 14.02 11.68 -24.36
C LYS A 101 13.90 12.52 -23.09
N MET A 102 12.95 12.15 -22.26
CA MET A 102 12.84 12.66 -20.90
C MET A 102 13.89 11.97 -20.02
N ASP A 103 14.48 12.72 -19.10
CA ASP A 103 15.54 12.31 -18.16
C ASP A 103 15.25 12.78 -16.73
#